data_AF-A0A2V7HXJ3-F1
#
_entry.id   AF-A0A2V7HXJ3-F1
#
_cell.length_a   1.000
_cell.length_b   1.000
_cell.length_c   1.000
_cell.angle_alpha   90.00
_cell.angle_beta   90.00
_cell.angle_gamma   90.00
#
_symmetry.space_group_name_H-M   'P 1'
#
loop_
_entity.id
_entity.type
_entity.pdbx_description
1 polymer ?
#
loop_
_entity_poly.entity_id
_entity_poly.type
_entity_poly.pdbx_seq_one_letter_code
_entity_poly.pdbx_strand_id
1 'polypeptide(L)'
;MTLDRCLTVCRSPRGVASMLAVVLTLIFFGLADEAHERELFDIDHAVHDSVQGWRQPTLEAPMRALSDVGSGKVLIPLNLGLAALLWLRGYGKALVVPASGAASVVVEGLAKWLVNRPRPKNVGYGFPSGH
;
A
#
# COMPACT_ATOMS: atom_id res chain seq x y z
N MET A 1 -6.65 -34.97 14.40
CA MET A 1 -6.69 -34.68 12.95
C MET A 1 -6.56 -33.20 12.58
N THR A 2 -6.54 -32.27 13.55
CA THR A 2 -6.50 -30.80 13.32
C THR A 2 -5.10 -30.16 13.47
N LEU A 3 -4.24 -30.71 14.34
CA LEU A 3 -2.88 -30.16 14.57
C LEU A 3 -1.92 -30.33 13.39
N ASP A 4 -1.98 -31.47 12.67
CA ASP A 4 -1.09 -31.73 11.53
C ASP A 4 -1.33 -30.78 10.35
N ARG A 5 -2.58 -30.37 10.10
CA ARG A 5 -2.89 -29.40 9.04
C ARG A 5 -2.34 -28.01 9.36
N CYS A 6 -2.38 -27.59 10.63
CA CYS A 6 -1.83 -26.30 11.05
C CYS A 6 -0.32 -26.24 10.85
N LEU A 7 0.39 -27.33 11.21
CA LEU A 7 1.83 -27.46 10.99
C LEU A 7 2.20 -27.51 9.50
N THR A 8 1.33 -28.04 8.65
CA THR A 8 1.53 -28.12 7.20
C THR A 8 1.31 -26.76 6.51
N VAL A 9 0.34 -25.97 6.97
CA VAL A 9 0.12 -24.58 6.52
C VAL A 9 1.34 -23.71 6.84
N CYS A 10 1.94 -23.86 8.02
CA CYS A 10 3.15 -23.13 8.41
C CYS A 10 4.41 -23.54 7.62
N ARG A 11 4.41 -24.67 6.91
CA ARG A 11 5.58 -25.15 6.15
C ARG A 11 5.54 -24.85 4.66
N SER A 12 4.36 -24.59 4.09
CA SER A 12 4.25 -24.28 2.67
C SER A 12 4.38 -22.76 2.44
N PRO A 13 5.09 -22.31 1.37
CA PRO A 13 5.23 -20.88 1.08
C PRO A 13 3.87 -20.20 0.83
N ARG A 14 2.86 -20.96 0.37
CA ARG A 14 1.50 -20.48 0.17
C ARG A 14 0.76 -20.27 1.50
N GLY A 15 0.89 -21.20 2.44
CA GLY A 15 0.26 -21.07 3.75
C GLY A 15 0.82 -19.92 4.58
N VAL A 16 2.15 -19.73 4.54
CA VAL A 16 2.80 -18.56 5.17
C VAL A 16 2.33 -17.26 4.52
N ALA A 17 2.28 -17.19 3.18
CA ALA A 17 1.79 -16.01 2.47
C ALA A 17 0.32 -15.69 2.81
N SER A 18 -0.55 -16.70 2.89
CA SER A 18 -1.95 -16.52 3.29
C SER A 18 -2.08 -16.04 4.74
N MET A 19 -1.31 -16.61 5.67
CA MET A 19 -1.33 -16.17 7.07
C MET A 19 -0.85 -14.73 7.21
N LEU A 20 0.24 -14.38 6.52
CA LEU A 20 0.74 -13.00 6.47
C LEU A 20 -0.30 -12.05 5.87
N ALA A 21 -0.97 -12.44 4.78
CA ALA A 21 -2.03 -11.64 4.18
C ALA A 21 -3.16 -11.36 5.17
N VAL A 22 -3.63 -12.37 5.91
CA VAL A 22 -4.66 -12.20 6.94
C VAL A 22 -4.20 -11.23 8.03
N VAL A 23 -2.98 -11.40 8.55
CA VAL A 23 -2.44 -10.51 9.58
C VAL A 23 -2.34 -9.07 9.08
N LEU A 24 -1.82 -8.86 7.86
CA LEU A 24 -1.72 -7.52 7.26
C LEU A 24 -3.09 -6.90 7.03
N THR A 25 -4.09 -7.69 6.62
CA THR A 25 -5.47 -7.22 6.46
C THR A 25 -6.09 -6.80 7.80
N LEU A 26 -5.88 -7.57 8.86
CA LEU A 26 -6.38 -7.20 10.20
C LEU A 26 -5.71 -5.93 10.73
N ILE A 27 -4.39 -5.79 10.56
CA ILE A 27 -3.66 -4.57 10.90
C ILE A 27 -4.21 -3.38 10.11
N PHE A 28 -4.45 -3.56 8.80
CA PHE A 28 -5.02 -2.51 7.96
C PHE A 28 -6.40 -2.05 8.45
N PHE A 29 -7.27 -2.98 8.86
CA PHE A 29 -8.57 -2.62 9.42
C PHE A 29 -8.45 -1.85 10.74
N GLY A 30 -7.54 -2.25 11.64
CA GLY A 30 -7.29 -1.50 12.86
C GLY A 30 -6.78 -0.07 12.59
N LEU A 31 -5.89 0.09 11.61
CA LEU A 31 -5.44 1.42 11.18
C LEU A 31 -6.54 2.25 10.49
N ALA A 32 -7.45 1.59 9.77
CA ALA A 32 -8.57 2.26 9.11
C ALA A 32 -9.62 2.77 10.10
N ASP A 33 -9.88 1.99 11.16
CA ASP A 33 -10.74 2.34 12.28
C ASP A 33 -10.22 3.58 13.02
N GLU A 34 -8.94 3.54 13.41
CA GLU A 34 -8.24 4.69 14.01
C GLU A 34 -8.25 5.93 13.09
N ALA A 35 -7.99 5.74 11.79
CA ALA A 35 -8.04 6.83 10.82
C ALA A 35 -9.44 7.45 10.67
N HIS A 36 -10.49 6.71 11.03
CA HIS A 36 -11.88 7.17 11.03
C HIS A 36 -12.26 7.89 12.34
N GLU A 37 -11.90 7.31 13.49
CA GLU A 37 -12.24 7.83 14.83
C GLU A 37 -11.41 9.06 15.24
N ARG A 38 -10.20 9.20 14.69
CA ARG A 38 -9.30 10.36 14.86
C ARG A 38 -8.69 10.52 16.27
N GLU A 39 -8.68 9.46 17.08
CA GLU A 39 -8.15 9.54 18.46
C GLU A 39 -6.64 9.84 18.48
N LEU A 40 -5.88 9.34 17.51
CA LEU A 40 -4.43 9.54 17.40
C LEU A 40 -4.03 10.75 16.55
N PHE A 41 -4.96 11.65 16.18
CA PHE A 41 -4.64 12.79 15.29
C PHE A 41 -3.60 13.73 15.89
N ASP A 42 -3.62 13.96 17.20
CA ASP A 42 -2.63 14.82 17.86
C ASP A 42 -1.21 14.26 17.73
N ILE A 43 -1.08 12.93 17.83
CA ILE A 43 0.20 12.24 17.63
C ILE A 43 0.62 12.32 16.16
N ASP A 44 -0.30 12.06 15.22
CA ASP A 44 -0.05 12.21 13.79
C ASP A 44 0.44 13.62 13.42
N HIS A 45 -0.17 14.66 14.02
CA HIS A 45 0.24 16.05 13.84
C HIS A 45 1.61 16.34 14.46
N ALA A 46 1.88 15.85 15.68
CA ALA A 46 3.18 16.02 16.31
C ALA A 46 4.32 15.36 15.50
N VAL A 47 4.08 14.15 14.96
CA VAL A 47 5.03 13.49 14.06
C VAL A 47 5.17 14.27 12.76
N HIS A 48 4.08 14.74 12.17
CA HIS A 48 4.12 15.55 10.96
C HIS A 48 4.98 16.80 11.14
N ASP A 49 4.77 17.56 12.21
CA ASP A 49 5.48 18.80 12.48
C ASP A 49 6.97 18.55 12.78
N SER A 50 7.29 17.45 13.48
CA SER A 50 8.66 17.02 13.71
C SER A 50 9.40 16.73 12.39
N VAL A 51 8.75 15.98 11.49
CA VAL A 51 9.31 15.65 10.17
C VAL A 51 9.44 16.90 9.29
N GLN A 52 8.47 17.82 9.34
CA GLN A 52 8.58 19.11 8.65
C GLN A 52 9.75 19.94 9.18
N GLY A 53 10.06 19.87 10.48
CA GLY A 53 11.21 20.53 11.08
C GLY A 53 12.56 20.04 10.56
N TRP A 54 12.64 18.83 10.00
CA TRP A 54 13.87 18.26 9.44
C TRP A 54 14.05 18.59 7.95
N ARG A 55 13.12 19.35 7.36
CA ARG A 55 13.15 19.68 5.93
C ARG A 55 14.34 20.57 5.60
N GLN A 56 15.12 20.15 4.60
CA GLN A 56 16.27 20.90 4.07
C GLN A 56 16.18 20.96 2.53
N PRO A 57 16.62 22.05 1.88
CA PRO A 57 16.57 22.18 0.42
C PRO A 57 17.26 21.03 -0.34
N THR A 58 18.34 20.49 0.23
CA THR A 58 19.10 19.36 -0.32
C THR A 58 18.33 18.03 -0.27
N LEU A 59 17.42 17.86 0.69
CA LEU A 59 16.57 16.67 0.83
C LEU A 59 15.31 16.76 -0.03
N GLU A 60 14.93 17.93 -0.54
CA GLU A 60 13.70 18.06 -1.31
C GLU A 60 13.76 17.30 -2.64
N ALA A 61 14.83 17.47 -3.40
CA ALA A 61 15.01 16.80 -4.68
C ALA A 61 14.97 15.26 -4.58
N PRO A 62 15.74 14.60 -3.69
CA PRO A 62 15.68 13.15 -3.56
C PRO A 62 14.33 12.66 -3.03
N MET A 63 13.68 13.38 -2.10
CA MET A 63 12.35 12.99 -1.61
C MET A 63 11.26 13.12 -2.67
N ARG A 64 11.34 14.14 -3.54
CA ARG A 64 10.44 14.27 -4.69
C ARG A 64 10.67 13.16 -5.72
N ALA A 65 11.93 12.86 -6.04
CA ALA A 65 12.25 11.75 -6.94
C ALA A 65 11.73 10.41 -6.40
N LEU A 66 11.90 10.17 -5.09
CA LEU A 66 11.37 8.98 -4.44
C LEU A 66 9.83 8.93 -4.49
N SER A 67 9.18 10.07 -4.29
CA SER A 67 7.72 10.18 -4.43
C SER A 67 7.28 9.90 -5.88
N ASP A 68 8.01 10.42 -6.87
CA ASP A 68 7.70 10.21 -8.28
C ASP A 68 7.83 8.74 -8.69
N VAL A 69 8.77 7.98 -8.10
CA VAL A 69 8.91 6.54 -8.34
C VAL A 69 7.67 5.75 -7.90
N GLY A 70 7.06 6.12 -6.76
CA GLY A 70 5.79 5.54 -6.31
C GLY A 70 4.57 6.07 -7.05
N SER A 71 4.73 7.07 -7.91
CA SER A 71 3.58 7.67 -8.59
C SER A 71 3.02 6.74 -9.67
N GLY A 72 1.70 6.82 -9.90
CA GLY A 72 1.05 6.10 -11.00
C GLY A 72 1.66 6.41 -12.37
N LYS A 73 2.28 7.58 -12.56
CA LYS A 73 2.97 7.94 -13.82
C LYS A 73 4.17 7.04 -14.11
N VAL A 74 4.84 6.53 -13.08
CA VAL A 74 5.99 5.63 -13.19
C VAL A 74 5.55 4.18 -13.03
N LEU A 75 4.70 3.89 -12.03
CA LEU A 75 4.28 2.52 -11.74
C LEU A 75 3.43 1.91 -12.86
N ILE A 76 2.51 2.65 -13.49
CA ILE A 76 1.67 2.12 -14.59
C ILE A 76 2.51 1.64 -15.78
N PRO A 77 3.39 2.47 -16.41
CA PRO A 77 4.19 2.00 -17.52
C PRO A 77 5.17 0.90 -17.12
N LEU A 78 5.71 0.94 -15.89
CA LEU A 78 6.56 -0.13 -15.37
C LEU A 78 5.79 -1.46 -15.27
N ASN A 79 4.57 -1.43 -14.75
CA ASN A 79 3.72 -2.62 -14.60
C ASN A 79 3.36 -3.24 -15.96
N LEU A 80 2.98 -2.38 -16.92
CA LEU A 80 2.70 -2.80 -18.30
C LEU A 80 3.94 -3.33 -19.02
N GLY A 81 5.09 -2.67 -18.84
CA GLY A 81 6.37 -3.11 -19.39
C GLY A 81 6.80 -4.47 -18.84
N LEU A 82 6.61 -4.70 -17.53
CA LEU A 82 6.88 -5.99 -16.91
C LEU A 82 5.92 -7.08 -17.43
N ALA A 83 4.64 -6.76 -17.56
CA ALA A 83 3.66 -7.67 -18.17
C ALA A 83 4.05 -8.05 -19.60
N ALA A 84 4.44 -7.07 -20.42
CA ALA A 84 4.91 -7.30 -21.79
C ALA A 84 6.16 -8.18 -21.81
N LEU A 85 7.14 -7.92 -20.96
CA LEU A 85 8.35 -8.75 -20.84
C LEU A 85 8.03 -10.20 -20.46
N LEU A 86 7.15 -10.39 -19.47
CA LEU A 86 6.71 -11.73 -19.05
C LEU A 86 5.94 -12.46 -20.16
N TRP A 87 5.11 -11.74 -20.91
CA TRP A 87 4.40 -12.27 -22.07
C TRP A 87 5.38 -12.73 -23.15
N LEU A 88 6.34 -11.89 -23.52
CA LEU A 88 7.35 -12.19 -24.54
C LEU A 88 8.24 -13.38 -24.16
N ARG A 89 8.43 -13.61 -22.86
CA ARG A 89 9.18 -14.77 -22.33
C ARG A 89 8.33 -16.05 -22.21
N GLY A 90 7.05 -16.02 -22.60
CA GLY A 90 6.16 -17.18 -22.57
C GLY A 90 5.59 -17.53 -21.18
N TYR A 91 5.66 -16.62 -20.20
CA TYR A 91 5.06 -16.86 -18.88
C TYR A 91 3.54 -16.71 -18.96
N GLY A 92 2.80 -17.81 -18.79
CA GLY A 92 1.33 -17.84 -18.86
C GLY A 92 0.57 -17.02 -17.80
N LYS A 93 1.27 -16.34 -16.89
CA LYS A 93 0.70 -15.50 -15.81
C LYS A 93 1.14 -14.02 -15.90
N ALA A 94 1.56 -13.57 -17.08
CA ALA A 94 2.03 -12.20 -17.30
C ALA A 94 1.03 -11.12 -16.83
N LEU A 95 -0.28 -11.39 -16.94
CA LEU A 95 -1.35 -10.46 -16.56
C LEU A 95 -1.59 -10.37 -15.04
N VAL A 96 -1.02 -11.26 -14.22
CA VAL A 96 -1.19 -11.21 -12.77
C VAL A 96 -0.62 -9.91 -12.19
N VAL A 97 0.48 -9.41 -12.76
CA VAL A 97 1.15 -8.18 -12.32
C VAL A 97 0.22 -6.96 -12.52
N PRO A 98 -0.27 -6.65 -13.72
CA PRO A 98 -1.17 -5.51 -13.91
C PRO A 98 -2.54 -5.71 -13.24
N ALA A 99 -3.04 -6.95 -13.16
CA ALA A 99 -4.27 -7.25 -12.43
C ALA A 99 -4.14 -6.94 -10.94
N SER A 100 -2.99 -7.25 -10.32
CA SER A 100 -2.74 -6.91 -8.92
C SER A 100 -2.68 -5.40 -8.69
N GLY A 101 -2.05 -4.65 -9.60
CA GLY A 101 -2.04 -3.18 -9.54
C GLY A 101 -3.44 -2.58 -9.66
N ALA A 102 -4.26 -3.09 -10.59
CA ALA A 102 -5.65 -2.66 -10.72
C ALA A 102 -6.50 -2.98 -9.47
N ALA A 103 -6.32 -4.17 -8.89
CA ALA A 103 -6.98 -4.55 -7.65
C ALA A 103 -6.62 -3.61 -6.49
N SER A 104 -5.33 -3.24 -6.37
CA SER A 104 -4.88 -2.27 -5.36
C SER A 104 -5.58 -0.91 -5.52
N VAL A 105 -5.68 -0.38 -6.74
CA VAL A 105 -6.36 0.91 -7.01
C VAL A 105 -7.84 0.86 -6.58
N VAL A 106 -8.53 -0.25 -6.86
CA VAL A 106 -9.94 -0.42 -6.46
C VAL A 106 -10.06 -0.47 -4.94
N VAL A 107 -9.26 -1.28 -4.26
CA VAL A 107 -9.28 -1.40 -2.80
C VAL A 107 -8.94 -0.06 -2.13
N GLU A 108 -7.92 0.64 -2.65
CA GLU A 108 -7.52 1.95 -2.16
C GLU A 108 -8.61 3.00 -2.33
N GLY A 109 -9.25 3.04 -3.51
CA GLY A 109 -10.37 3.94 -3.78
C GLY A 109 -11.57 3.71 -2.86
N LEU A 110 -11.90 2.45 -2.60
CA LEU A 110 -12.95 2.08 -1.66
C LEU A 110 -12.59 2.47 -0.22
N ALA A 111 -11.36 2.20 0.22
CA ALA A 111 -10.90 2.56 1.55
C ALA A 111 -10.91 4.08 1.76
N LYS A 112 -10.46 4.85 0.76
CA LYS A 112 -10.53 6.32 0.79
C LYS A 112 -11.96 6.83 0.96
N TRP A 113 -12.88 6.27 0.19
CA TRP A 113 -14.30 6.65 0.25
C TRP A 113 -14.94 6.31 1.60
N LEU A 114 -14.66 5.12 2.15
CA LEU A 114 -15.21 4.67 3.43
C LEU A 114 -14.66 5.45 4.63
N VAL A 115 -13.33 5.65 4.69
CA VAL A 115 -12.69 6.32 5.82
C VAL A 115 -12.91 7.83 5.75
N ASN A 116 -12.97 8.40 4.54
CA ASN A 116 -13.20 9.83 4.26
C ASN A 116 -12.31 10.78 5.10
N ARG A 117 -11.04 10.39 5.30
CA ARG A 117 -10.09 11.16 6.10
C ARG A 117 -9.67 12.45 5.36
N PRO A 118 -9.82 13.65 5.94
CA PRO A 118 -9.36 14.90 5.30
C PRO A 118 -7.83 15.01 5.34
N ARG A 119 -7.23 15.54 4.26
CA ARG A 119 -5.80 15.94 4.25
C ARG A 119 -5.62 17.30 4.95
N PRO A 120 -4.46 17.57 5.58
CA PRO A 120 -4.17 18.88 6.19
C PRO A 120 -4.29 20.09 5.25
N LYS A 121 -4.17 19.88 3.94
CA LYS A 121 -4.35 20.90 2.89
C LYS A 121 -5.68 20.80 2.14
N ASN A 122 -6.64 20.00 2.62
CA ASN A 122 -7.95 19.72 2.02
C ASN A 122 -7.95 19.24 0.55
N VAL A 123 -6.82 18.73 0.06
CA VAL A 123 -6.70 18.14 -1.27
C VAL A 123 -6.77 16.62 -1.20
N GLY A 124 -7.98 16.08 -1.38
CA GLY A 124 -8.23 14.65 -1.43
C GLY A 124 -8.18 13.93 -0.07
N TYR A 125 -8.18 12.59 -0.13
CA TYR A 125 -8.24 11.72 1.04
C TYR A 125 -6.86 11.49 1.68
N GLY A 126 -6.81 11.51 3.01
CA GLY A 126 -5.62 11.35 3.84
C GLY A 126 -5.18 9.90 4.05
N PHE A 127 -6.10 8.95 3.90
CA PHE A 127 -5.87 7.53 4.11
C PHE A 127 -6.65 6.70 3.08
N PRO A 128 -6.08 5.56 2.61
CA PRO A 128 -4.67 5.17 2.70
C PRO A 128 -3.77 5.96 1.71
N SER A 129 -2.44 5.79 1.82
CA SER A 129 -1.49 6.29 0.81
C SER A 129 -1.58 5.45 -0.46
N GLY A 130 -1.51 6.11 -1.62
CA GLY A 130 -1.53 5.47 -2.94
C GLY A 130 -0.23 5.49 -3.73
N HIS A 131 0.79 6.19 -3.21
CA HIS A 131 2.17 6.01 -3.66
C HIS A 131 2.71 4.75 -2.97
#